data_AF-A0A954F219-F1
#
_entry.id   AF-A0A954F219-F1
#
_cell.length_a   1.000
_cell.length_b   1.000
_cell.length_c   1.000
_cell.angle_alpha   90.00
_cell.angle_beta   90.00
_cell.angle_gamma   90.00
#
_symmetry.space_group_name_H-M   'P 1'
#
loop_
_entity.id
_entity.type
_entity.pdbx_description
1 polymer ?
#
loop_
_entity_poly.entity_id
_entity_poly.type
_entity_poly.pdbx_seq_one_letter_code
_entity_poly.pdbx_strand_id
1 'polypeptide(L)'
;LFSKLPSGAMIVLVCSAFFFTSMIIGLRRGVLIRLYRRWSLNRTIDHQHLLRAMDELSHPQSRHLEDKDGVTFDQLLGKRSWSRRQLWRAISRAEHGEQLNVISQDRIVLTDRGRLEAARRAHQHRLWEVYLTAYADVGPARIDRECDEIEHVLEPEVVAELETLLATQQEGRT
;
A
#
# COMPACT_ATOMS: atom_id res chain seq x y z
N LEU A 1 -48.48 -25.43 -13.11
CA LEU A 1 -48.12 -24.29 -12.23
C LEU A 1 -47.49 -23.08 -12.96
N PHE A 2 -47.28 -23.10 -14.29
CA PHE A 2 -46.73 -21.95 -15.04
C PHE A 2 -47.49 -21.62 -16.34
N SER A 3 -48.77 -21.21 -16.26
CA SER A 3 -49.57 -20.97 -17.48
C SER A 3 -50.34 -19.63 -17.54
N LYS A 4 -49.90 -18.59 -16.81
CA LYS A 4 -50.49 -17.23 -16.92
C LYS A 4 -49.47 -16.09 -16.75
N LEU A 5 -48.24 -16.26 -17.23
CA LEU A 5 -47.27 -15.15 -17.23
C LEU A 5 -47.35 -14.41 -18.57
N PRO A 6 -47.61 -13.08 -18.59
CA PRO A 6 -47.64 -12.31 -19.83
C PRO A 6 -46.26 -12.37 -20.51
N SER A 7 -46.23 -12.87 -21.74
CA SER A 7 -45.00 -13.20 -22.49
C SER A 7 -44.00 -12.04 -22.54
N GLY A 8 -44.50 -10.80 -22.73
CA GLY A 8 -43.66 -9.61 -22.74
C GLY A 8 -42.91 -9.36 -21.43
N ALA A 9 -43.54 -9.60 -20.27
CA ALA A 9 -42.90 -9.41 -18.98
C ALA A 9 -41.78 -10.43 -18.73
N MET A 10 -41.95 -11.67 -19.20
CA MET A 10 -40.94 -12.73 -19.05
C MET A 10 -39.68 -12.45 -19.88
N ILE A 11 -39.86 -11.94 -21.11
CA ILE A 11 -38.72 -11.58 -21.97
C ILE A 11 -37.90 -10.48 -21.31
N VAL A 12 -38.54 -9.42 -20.79
CA VAL A 12 -37.83 -8.32 -20.10
C VAL A 12 -37.08 -8.81 -18.87
N LEU A 13 -37.66 -9.70 -18.07
CA LEU A 13 -37.01 -10.28 -16.89
C LEU A 13 -35.77 -11.09 -17.26
N VAL A 14 -35.86 -11.94 -18.27
CA VAL A 14 -34.74 -12.78 -18.73
C VAL A 14 -33.64 -11.90 -19.33
N CYS A 15 -33.98 -10.96 -20.21
CA CYS A 15 -33.00 -10.02 -20.78
C CYS A 15 -32.32 -9.17 -19.69
N SER A 16 -33.07 -8.70 -18.69
CA SER A 16 -32.51 -7.96 -17.55
C SER A 16 -31.55 -8.83 -16.73
N ALA A 17 -31.92 -10.08 -16.45
CA ALA A 17 -31.05 -11.01 -15.73
C ALA A 17 -29.74 -11.30 -16.49
N PHE A 18 -29.81 -11.51 -17.81
CA PHE A 18 -28.61 -11.66 -18.65
C PHE A 18 -27.78 -10.38 -18.67
N PHE A 19 -28.40 -9.21 -18.75
CA PHE A 19 -27.72 -7.93 -18.68
C PHE A 19 -26.99 -7.73 -17.35
N PHE A 20 -27.64 -7.95 -16.22
CA PHE A 20 -27.02 -7.85 -14.89
C PHE A 20 -25.89 -8.86 -14.72
N THR A 21 -26.08 -10.10 -15.16
CA THR A 21 -25.04 -11.14 -15.12
C THR A 21 -23.83 -10.72 -15.95
N SER A 22 -24.06 -10.22 -17.17
CA SER A 22 -23.00 -9.67 -18.03
C SER A 22 -22.31 -8.46 -17.40
N MET A 23 -23.05 -7.55 -16.77
CA MET A 23 -22.52 -6.37 -16.07
C MET A 23 -21.67 -6.75 -14.84
N ILE A 24 -22.07 -7.78 -14.10
CA ILE A 24 -21.36 -8.24 -12.90
C ILE A 24 -20.07 -8.98 -13.28
N ILE A 25 -20.14 -9.87 -14.28
CA ILE A 25 -19.05 -10.80 -14.65
C ILE A 25 -18.14 -10.24 -15.77
N GLY A 26 -18.57 -9.21 -16.50
CA GLY A 26 -17.89 -8.73 -17.71
C GLY A 26 -16.39 -8.43 -17.53
N LEU A 27 -15.54 -9.12 -18.30
CA LEU A 27 -14.07 -9.21 -18.10
C LEU A 27 -13.29 -7.88 -18.17
N ARG A 28 -13.81 -6.83 -18.83
CA ARG A 28 -13.09 -5.55 -19.00
C ARG A 28 -13.65 -4.37 -18.21
N ARG A 29 -14.91 -4.43 -17.78
CA ARG A 29 -15.60 -3.33 -17.06
C ARG A 29 -16.53 -3.81 -15.95
N GLY A 30 -16.57 -5.11 -15.67
CA GLY A 30 -17.45 -5.71 -14.69
C GLY A 30 -17.17 -5.20 -13.29
N VAL A 31 -18.24 -5.03 -12.52
CA VAL A 31 -18.17 -4.47 -11.16
C VAL A 31 -17.26 -5.33 -10.26
N LEU A 32 -17.32 -6.65 -10.41
CA LEU A 32 -16.48 -7.58 -9.64
C LEU A 32 -14.99 -7.39 -9.89
N ILE A 33 -14.59 -7.19 -11.14
CA ILE A 33 -13.17 -7.03 -11.50
C ILE A 33 -12.63 -5.70 -10.99
N ARG A 34 -13.45 -4.64 -11.03
CA ARG A 34 -13.10 -3.33 -10.45
C ARG A 34 -12.95 -3.43 -8.93
N LEU A 35 -13.86 -4.12 -8.25
CA LEU A 35 -13.79 -4.36 -6.80
C LEU A 35 -12.55 -5.18 -6.44
N TYR A 36 -12.28 -6.25 -7.17
CA TYR A 36 -11.08 -7.08 -6.96
C TYR A 36 -9.79 -6.27 -7.17
N ARG A 37 -9.70 -5.50 -8.25
CA ARG A 37 -8.54 -4.63 -8.51
C ARG A 37 -8.35 -3.62 -7.39
N ARG A 38 -9.43 -2.97 -6.95
CA ARG A 38 -9.39 -2.02 -5.83
C ARG A 38 -8.94 -2.68 -4.53
N TRP A 39 -9.42 -3.89 -4.26
CA TRP A 39 -9.03 -4.64 -3.08
C TRP A 39 -7.56 -5.08 -3.12
N SER A 40 -7.08 -5.55 -4.26
CA SER A 40 -5.66 -5.87 -4.47
C SER A 40 -4.78 -4.64 -4.30
N LEU A 41 -5.18 -3.51 -4.86
CA LEU A 41 -4.44 -2.25 -4.76
C LEU A 41 -4.33 -1.79 -3.30
N ASN A 42 -5.47 -1.77 -2.59
CA ASN A 42 -5.50 -1.43 -1.17
C ASN A 42 -4.63 -2.39 -0.34
N ARG A 43 -4.59 -3.68 -0.69
CA ARG A 43 -3.75 -4.67 -0.01
C ARG A 43 -2.26 -4.38 -0.13
N THR A 44 -1.80 -3.93 -1.30
CA THR A 44 -0.40 -3.57 -1.55
C THR A 44 -0.05 -2.29 -0.79
N ILE A 45 -0.93 -1.29 -0.87
CA ILE A 45 -0.77 0.00 -0.18
C ILE A 45 -0.69 -0.21 1.34
N ASP A 46 -1.59 -1.01 1.92
CA ASP A 46 -1.58 -1.32 3.36
C ASP A 46 -0.25 -1.97 3.80
N HIS A 47 0.30 -2.86 2.96
CA HIS A 47 1.58 -3.51 3.24
C HIS A 47 2.76 -2.54 3.16
N GLN A 48 2.80 -1.69 2.13
CA GLN A 48 3.81 -0.64 1.99
C GLN A 48 3.78 0.34 3.18
N HIS A 49 2.59 0.77 3.59
CA HIS A 49 2.43 1.65 4.74
C HIS A 49 2.84 0.97 6.05
N LEU A 50 2.54 -0.32 6.23
CA LEU A 50 2.94 -1.06 7.43
C LEU A 50 4.46 -1.09 7.57
N LEU A 51 5.16 -1.54 6.52
CA LEU A 51 6.63 -1.61 6.54
C LEU A 51 7.25 -0.23 6.76
N ARG A 52 6.75 0.81 6.10
CA ARG A 52 7.25 2.18 6.29
C ARG A 52 7.01 2.68 7.72
N ALA A 53 5.84 2.43 8.29
CA ALA A 53 5.54 2.83 9.67
C ALA A 53 6.44 2.10 10.68
N MET A 54 6.67 0.80 10.46
CA MET A 54 7.60 -0.01 11.25
C MET A 54 9.03 0.51 11.16
N ASP A 55 9.51 0.83 9.95
CA ASP A 55 10.82 1.43 9.73
C ASP A 55 10.95 2.73 10.51
N GLU A 56 10.06 3.70 10.27
CA GLU A 56 10.11 5.01 10.92
C GLU A 56 9.98 4.95 12.46
N LEU A 57 9.24 3.98 13.01
CA LEU A 57 9.11 3.78 14.48
C LEU A 57 10.31 3.06 15.08
N SER A 58 10.98 2.20 14.31
CA SER A 58 12.20 1.52 14.73
C SER A 58 13.45 2.42 14.72
N HIS A 59 13.39 3.57 14.04
CA HIS A 59 14.50 4.52 14.00
C HIS A 59 14.82 5.09 15.40
N PRO A 60 16.11 5.23 15.76
CA PRO A 60 16.53 5.63 17.10
C PRO A 60 16.06 7.03 17.52
N GLN A 61 15.86 7.95 16.55
CA GLN A 61 15.31 9.29 16.80
C GLN A 61 13.84 9.27 17.23
N SER A 62 13.08 8.24 16.83
CA SER A 62 11.67 8.04 17.20
C SER A 62 11.50 7.20 18.46
N ARG A 63 12.60 6.67 19.01
CA ARG A 63 12.57 5.70 20.11
C ARG A 63 12.44 6.43 21.44
N HIS A 64 11.24 6.40 22.03
CA HIS A 64 11.12 6.70 23.46
C HIS A 64 11.88 5.65 24.28
N LEU A 65 12.44 6.06 25.43
CA LEU A 65 13.34 5.24 26.27
C LEU A 65 12.74 3.88 26.69
N GLU A 66 11.41 3.74 26.62
CA GLU A 66 10.64 2.53 26.95
C GLU A 66 10.42 1.56 25.77
N ASP A 67 10.79 1.94 24.54
CA ASP A 67 10.47 1.21 23.30
C ASP A 67 11.63 0.34 22.77
N LYS A 68 12.39 -0.24 23.70
CA LYS A 68 13.64 -0.95 23.37
C LYS A 68 13.43 -2.26 22.62
N ASP A 69 12.25 -2.89 22.71
CA ASP A 69 12.06 -4.27 22.24
C ASP A 69 10.95 -4.46 21.18
N GLY A 70 10.42 -3.40 20.57
CA GLY A 70 9.50 -3.52 19.44
C GLY A 70 8.35 -2.52 19.43
N VAL A 71 7.70 -2.39 18.27
CA VAL A 71 6.62 -1.45 18.03
C VAL A 71 5.29 -2.05 18.48
N THR A 72 4.43 -1.24 19.09
CA THR A 72 3.09 -1.68 19.52
C THR A 72 2.01 -1.52 18.45
N PHE A 73 0.96 -2.34 18.56
CA PHE A 73 -0.20 -2.25 17.68
C PHE A 73 -0.85 -0.86 17.72
N ASP A 74 -0.98 -0.26 18.91
CA ASP A 74 -1.57 1.06 19.07
C ASP A 74 -0.69 2.19 18.51
N GLN A 75 0.63 2.09 18.62
CA GLN A 75 1.55 3.03 17.95
C GLN A 75 1.40 2.96 16.42
N LEU A 76 1.28 1.76 15.85
CA LEU A 76 1.01 1.61 14.41
C LEU A 76 -0.36 2.19 14.05
N LEU A 77 -1.40 1.86 14.82
CA LEU A 77 -2.76 2.34 14.60
C LEU A 77 -2.86 3.88 14.65
N GLY A 78 -2.09 4.52 15.53
CA GLY A 78 -2.05 5.98 15.65
C GLY A 78 -1.23 6.68 14.55
N LYS A 79 -0.32 5.97 13.87
CA LYS A 79 0.60 6.58 12.90
C LYS A 79 -0.02 6.80 11.52
N ARG A 80 -1.02 6.01 11.15
CA ARG A 80 -1.70 6.07 9.84
C ARG A 80 -3.20 5.81 10.00
N SER A 81 -3.99 6.19 8.99
CA SER A 81 -5.46 6.09 9.00
C SER A 81 -5.98 4.65 8.77
N TRP A 82 -5.46 3.66 9.49
CA TRP A 82 -5.93 2.28 9.39
C TRP A 82 -7.15 2.04 10.28
N SER A 83 -8.07 1.18 9.81
CA SER A 83 -8.97 0.48 10.75
C SER A 83 -8.23 -0.67 11.43
N ARG A 84 -8.64 -1.04 12.66
CA ARG A 84 -8.07 -2.19 13.40
C ARG A 84 -8.02 -3.47 12.57
N ARG A 85 -9.06 -3.75 11.78
CA ARG A 85 -9.14 -4.93 10.89
C ARG A 85 -8.15 -4.87 9.73
N GLN A 86 -7.88 -3.69 9.18
CA GLN A 86 -6.90 -3.52 8.10
C GLN A 86 -5.48 -3.74 8.63
N LEU A 87 -5.14 -3.09 9.75
CA LEU A 87 -3.83 -3.23 10.38
C LEU A 87 -3.55 -4.69 10.77
N TRP A 88 -4.51 -5.36 11.42
CA TRP A 88 -4.36 -6.76 11.79
C TRP A 88 -4.13 -7.68 10.57
N ARG A 89 -4.85 -7.47 9.47
CA ARG A 89 -4.62 -8.22 8.22
C ARG A 89 -3.30 -7.87 7.54
N ALA A 90 -2.79 -6.66 7.70
CA ALA A 90 -1.49 -6.26 7.17
C ALA A 90 -0.38 -6.95 7.98
N ILE A 91 -0.47 -6.92 9.32
CA ILE A 91 0.48 -7.58 10.23
C ILE A 91 0.49 -9.08 9.98
N SER A 92 -0.68 -9.73 9.99
CA SER A 92 -0.76 -11.17 9.75
C SER A 92 -0.15 -11.55 8.40
N ARG A 93 -0.38 -10.78 7.34
CA ARG A 93 0.26 -11.05 6.04
C ARG A 93 1.78 -10.90 6.08
N ALA A 94 2.28 -9.86 6.74
CA ALA A 94 3.72 -9.62 6.86
C ALA A 94 4.41 -10.64 7.78
N GLU A 95 3.69 -11.19 8.76
CA GLU A 95 4.15 -12.30 9.59
C GLU A 95 4.27 -13.59 8.75
N HIS A 96 3.24 -13.93 7.98
CA HIS A 96 3.30 -15.07 7.05
C HIS A 96 4.36 -14.90 5.94
N GLY A 97 4.74 -13.65 5.63
CA GLY A 97 5.82 -13.32 4.70
C GLY A 97 7.21 -13.25 5.35
N GLU A 98 7.33 -13.60 6.64
CA GLU A 98 8.58 -13.58 7.42
C GLU A 98 9.24 -12.19 7.50
N GLN A 99 8.46 -11.12 7.37
CA GLN A 99 8.94 -9.74 7.46
C GLN A 99 8.83 -9.18 8.87
N LEU A 100 7.95 -9.73 9.70
CA LEU A 100 7.82 -9.34 11.09
C LEU A 100 7.51 -10.55 11.97
N ASN A 101 7.82 -10.41 13.25
CA ASN A 101 7.46 -11.35 14.30
C ASN A 101 6.64 -10.63 15.36
N VAL A 102 5.52 -11.25 15.77
CA VAL A 102 4.73 -10.80 16.91
C VAL A 102 5.23 -11.54 18.15
N ILE A 103 5.99 -10.83 18.99
CA ILE A 103 6.64 -11.42 20.18
C ILE A 103 5.66 -11.57 21.35
N SER A 104 4.74 -10.61 21.48
CA SER A 104 3.68 -10.59 22.50
C SER A 104 2.42 -9.96 21.89
N GLN A 105 1.29 -10.03 22.61
CA GLN A 105 -0.02 -9.57 22.13
C GLN A 105 -0.02 -8.13 21.59
N ASP A 106 0.95 -7.31 22.01
CA ASP A 106 1.11 -5.94 21.52
C ASP A 106 2.54 -5.59 21.10
N ARG A 107 3.45 -6.55 20.84
CA ARG A 107 4.84 -6.24 20.46
C ARG A 107 5.21 -6.87 19.14
N ILE A 108 5.52 -6.02 18.17
CA ILE A 108 5.81 -6.38 16.78
C ILE A 108 7.22 -5.92 16.45
N VAL A 109 8.03 -6.83 15.93
CA VAL A 109 9.43 -6.56 15.58
C VAL A 109 9.68 -6.97 14.15
N LEU A 110 10.39 -6.15 13.38
CA LEU A 110 10.83 -6.52 12.04
C LEU A 110 11.88 -7.63 12.14
N THR A 111 11.78 -8.63 11.27
CA THR A 111 12.87 -9.59 11.04
C THR A 111 14.03 -8.91 10.32
N ASP A 112 15.19 -9.56 10.17
CA ASP A 112 16.28 -9.02 9.34
C ASP A 112 15.83 -8.72 7.91
N ARG A 113 15.09 -9.65 7.32
CA ARG A 113 14.49 -9.49 6.00
C ARG A 113 13.52 -8.31 5.97
N GLY A 114 12.63 -8.23 6.96
CA GLY A 114 11.67 -7.13 7.07
C GLY A 114 12.34 -5.77 7.23
N ARG A 115 13.45 -5.68 7.96
CA ARG A 115 14.23 -4.45 8.09
C ARG A 115 14.78 -3.99 6.74
N LEU A 116 15.38 -4.90 5.97
CA LEU A 116 15.89 -4.58 4.63
C LEU A 116 14.77 -4.13 3.69
N GLU A 117 13.65 -4.86 3.66
CA GLU A 117 12.49 -4.52 2.83
C GLU A 117 11.87 -3.17 3.24
N ALA A 118 11.70 -2.94 4.55
CA ALA A 118 11.14 -1.73 5.09
C ALA A 118 12.02 -0.51 4.81
N ALA A 119 13.35 -0.63 5.02
CA ALA A 119 14.32 0.41 4.70
C ALA A 119 14.33 0.73 3.20
N ARG A 120 14.31 -0.29 2.32
CA ARG A 120 14.23 -0.07 0.87
C ARG A 120 12.97 0.70 0.49
N ARG A 121 11.81 0.32 1.04
CA ARG A 121 10.51 0.99 0.77
C ARG A 121 10.45 2.42 1.33
N ALA A 122 11.07 2.67 2.48
CA ALA A 122 11.19 4.01 3.04
C ALA A 122 12.12 4.89 2.20
N HIS A 123 13.27 4.34 1.77
CA HIS A 123 14.22 5.03 0.90
C HIS A 123 13.59 5.44 -0.44
N GLN A 124 12.98 4.48 -1.14
CA GLN A 124 12.27 4.72 -2.40
C GLN A 124 11.19 5.81 -2.25
N HIS A 125 10.46 5.81 -1.14
CA HIS A 125 9.46 6.84 -0.88
C HIS A 125 10.08 8.24 -0.68
N ARG A 126 11.17 8.34 0.08
CA ARG A 126 11.86 9.61 0.30
C ARG A 126 12.43 10.16 -1.01
N LEU A 127 12.97 9.30 -1.89
CA LEU A 127 13.39 9.71 -3.23
C LEU A 127 12.22 10.27 -4.04
N TRP A 128 11.05 9.65 -3.99
CA TRP A 128 9.84 10.19 -4.61
C TRP A 128 9.43 11.56 -4.05
N GLU A 129 9.53 11.77 -2.73
CA GLU A 129 9.23 13.06 -2.11
C GLU A 129 10.20 14.16 -2.57
N VAL A 130 11.50 13.87 -2.55
CA VAL A 130 12.55 14.79 -3.05
C VAL A 130 12.31 15.09 -4.51
N TYR A 131 12.04 14.06 -5.32
CA TYR A 131 11.75 14.22 -6.75
C TYR A 131 10.54 15.11 -7.00
N LEU A 132 9.40 14.83 -6.34
CA LEU A 132 8.18 15.62 -6.51
C LEU A 132 8.34 17.07 -6.02
N THR A 133 9.25 17.30 -5.06
CA THR A 133 9.56 18.64 -4.56
C THR A 133 10.50 19.39 -5.50
N ALA A 134 11.57 18.75 -5.96
CA ALA A 134 12.59 19.34 -6.84
C ALA A 134 12.07 19.57 -8.26
N TYR A 135 11.22 18.67 -8.75
CA TYR A 135 10.68 18.68 -10.11
C TYR A 135 9.18 19.00 -10.14
N ALA A 136 8.69 19.79 -9.18
CA ALA A 136 7.27 20.15 -9.07
C ALA A 136 6.66 20.77 -10.34
N ASP A 137 7.47 21.40 -11.19
CA ASP A 137 7.08 21.96 -12.50
C ASP A 137 6.97 20.92 -13.62
N VAL A 138 7.47 19.70 -13.41
CA VAL A 138 7.31 18.60 -14.36
C VAL A 138 5.94 17.98 -14.11
N GLY A 139 4.95 18.42 -14.90
CA GLY A 139 3.54 18.07 -14.71
C GLY A 139 3.31 16.60 -14.29
N PRO A 140 2.63 16.32 -13.17
CA PRO A 140 2.45 14.97 -12.62
C PRO A 140 1.74 13.98 -13.55
N ALA A 141 1.25 14.43 -14.70
CA ALA A 141 0.61 13.61 -15.72
C ALA A 141 1.58 12.71 -16.52
N ARG A 142 2.90 12.97 -16.50
CA ARG A 142 3.87 12.16 -17.26
C ARG A 142 4.37 10.91 -16.51
N ILE A 143 4.15 10.84 -15.20
CA ILE A 143 4.78 9.83 -14.34
C ILE A 143 3.70 8.95 -13.75
N ASP A 144 3.66 7.71 -14.21
CA ASP A 144 2.77 6.71 -13.66
C ASP A 144 3.21 6.37 -12.23
N ARG A 145 2.42 6.80 -11.25
CA ARG A 145 2.62 6.49 -9.83
C ARG A 145 2.41 5.00 -9.52
N GLU A 146 1.98 4.21 -10.50
CA GLU A 146 1.87 2.75 -10.38
C GLU A 146 3.25 2.06 -10.37
N CYS A 147 4.34 2.76 -10.73
CA CYS A 147 5.69 2.23 -10.56
C CYS A 147 6.17 2.36 -9.11
N ASP A 148 6.24 1.22 -8.41
CA ASP A 148 6.66 1.12 -7.01
C ASP A 148 8.14 1.51 -6.78
N GLU A 149 8.99 1.44 -7.81
CA GLU A 149 10.44 1.67 -7.72
C GLU A 149 10.87 2.76 -8.71
N ILE A 150 11.50 3.82 -8.18
CA ILE A 150 11.87 5.02 -8.95
C ILE A 150 12.91 4.72 -10.03
N GLU A 151 13.75 3.71 -9.80
CA GLU A 151 14.79 3.22 -10.72
C GLU A 151 14.22 2.60 -12.02
N HIS A 152 12.94 2.22 -12.03
CA HIS A 152 12.28 1.71 -13.23
C HIS A 152 11.76 2.83 -14.15
N VAL A 153 11.67 4.06 -13.64
CA VAL A 153 11.05 5.20 -14.33
C VAL A 153 12.07 6.28 -14.65
N LEU A 154 13.08 6.45 -13.80
CA LEU A 154 14.10 7.50 -13.93
C LEU A 154 15.42 6.92 -14.43
N GLU A 155 16.15 7.73 -15.19
CA GLU A 155 17.52 7.42 -15.59
C GLU A 155 18.44 7.35 -14.35
N PRO A 156 19.44 6.45 -14.34
CA PRO A 156 20.34 6.28 -13.20
C PRO A 156 21.02 7.57 -12.73
N GLU A 157 21.32 8.49 -13.66
CA GLU A 157 21.91 9.79 -13.40
C GLU A 157 20.98 10.67 -12.53
N VAL A 158 19.68 10.67 -12.83
CA VAL A 158 18.67 11.41 -12.06
C VAL A 158 18.51 10.78 -10.68
N VAL A 159 18.54 9.45 -10.56
CA VAL A 159 18.48 8.76 -9.27
C VAL A 159 19.68 9.13 -8.39
N ALA A 160 20.90 9.17 -8.96
CA ALA A 160 22.10 9.57 -8.22
C ALA A 160 22.04 11.03 -7.74
N GLU A 161 21.47 11.94 -8.54
CA GLU A 161 21.21 13.32 -8.14
C GLU A 161 20.25 13.39 -6.95
N LEU A 162 19.13 12.65 -7.01
CA LEU A 162 18.16 12.58 -5.92
C LEU A 162 18.75 12.00 -4.63
N GLU A 163 19.60 10.98 -4.72
CA GLU A 163 20.31 10.42 -3.57
C GLU A 163 21.23 11.46 -2.92
N THR A 164 21.95 12.24 -3.72
CA THR A 164 22.81 13.33 -3.25
C THR A 164 22.00 14.40 -2.52
N LEU A 165 20.87 14.82 -3.11
CA LEU A 165 19.96 15.78 -2.49
C LEU A 165 19.36 15.26 -1.18
N LEU A 166 18.96 13.98 -1.15
CA LEU A 166 18.42 13.34 0.05
C LEU A 166 19.45 13.31 1.18
N ALA A 167 20.71 12.97 0.88
CA ALA A 167 21.80 12.97 1.86
C ALA A 167 22.02 14.36 2.47
N THR A 168 22.06 15.41 1.64
CA THR A 168 22.21 16.80 2.12
C THR A 168 21.05 17.23 3.03
N GLN A 169 19.81 16.82 2.72
CA GLN A 169 18.64 17.11 3.56
C GLN A 169 18.66 16.37 4.90
N GLN A 170 19.24 15.17 4.94
CA GLN A 170 19.36 14.39 6.17
C GLN A 170 20.44 14.94 7.10
N GLU A 171 21.57 15.40 6.55
CA GLU A 171 22.65 16.06 7.31
C GLU A 171 22.19 17.38 7.95
N GLY A 172 21.32 18.14 7.28
CA GLY A 172 20.74 19.37 7.84
C GLY A 172 19.70 19.17 8.95
N ARG A 173 19.27 17.92 9.22
CA ARG A 173 18.26 17.57 10.25
C ARG A 173 18.87 16.97 11.52
N THR A 174 20.16 16.63 11.53
CA THR A 174 20.91 16.12 12.70
C THR A 174 21.60 17.25 13.43
#